data_AF-A0A7J9B4F2-F1
#
_entry.id   AF-A0A7J9B4F2-F1
#
_cell.length_a   1.000
_cell.length_b   1.000
_cell.length_c   1.000
_cell.angle_alpha   90.00
_cell.angle_beta   90.00
_cell.angle_gamma   90.00
#
_symmetry.space_group_name_H-M   'P 1'
#
loop_
_entity.id
_entity.type
_entity.pdbx_description
1 polymer ?
#
loop_
_entity_poly.entity_id
_entity_poly.type
_entity_poly.pdbx_seq_one_letter_code
_entity_poly.pdbx_strand_id
1 'polypeptide(L)'
;MSNQETTRSLEGHLQVIPSESEIIKQDFEKRSLELGKKIEQLEEKKMCLGLDADIHKLEAKKLRKEKNKAEEDFNSLKTDYKKLRLSIRTAGLGKMSEQWRQEIKEEKTKVD
;
A
#
# COMPACT_ATOMS: atom_id res chain seq x y z
N MET A 1 40.78 -56.62 51.52
CA MET A 1 39.50 -55.90 51.37
C MET A 1 39.85 -54.50 50.87
N SER A 2 39.44 -54.08 49.66
CA SER A 2 39.47 -52.66 49.20
C SER A 2 39.13 -52.43 47.70
N ASN A 3 38.40 -53.33 47.01
CA ASN A 3 38.04 -53.11 45.59
C ASN A 3 36.56 -52.73 45.38
N GLN A 4 35.74 -52.73 46.43
CA GLN A 4 34.29 -52.54 46.34
C GLN A 4 33.83 -51.10 46.62
N GLU A 5 34.67 -50.29 47.27
CA GLU A 5 34.41 -48.87 47.51
C GLU A 5 34.87 -48.01 46.33
N THR A 6 35.99 -48.38 45.69
CA THR A 6 36.54 -47.71 44.50
C THR A 6 35.65 -47.86 43.26
N THR A 7 34.97 -49.00 43.12
CA THR A 7 34.04 -49.26 42.02
C THR A 7 32.74 -48.46 42.17
N ARG A 8 32.19 -48.35 43.39
CA ARG A 8 31.03 -47.48 43.69
C ARG A 8 31.32 -45.99 43.50
N SER A 9 32.53 -45.53 43.82
CA SER A 9 32.92 -44.13 43.65
C SER A 9 33.15 -43.73 42.18
N LEU A 10 33.61 -44.66 41.34
CA LEU A 10 33.78 -44.42 39.90
C LEU A 10 32.41 -44.39 39.17
N GLU A 11 31.50 -45.27 39.55
CA GLU A 11 30.12 -45.34 39.03
C GLU A 11 29.34 -44.06 39.37
N GLY A 12 29.52 -43.52 40.59
CA GLY A 12 28.94 -42.25 41.01
C GLY A 12 29.53 -41.01 40.33
N HIS A 13 30.78 -41.03 39.86
CA HIS A 13 31.39 -39.93 39.11
C HIS A 13 31.06 -39.94 37.61
N LEU A 14 30.86 -41.13 37.02
CA LEU A 14 30.40 -41.28 35.64
C LEU A 14 28.91 -40.92 35.46
N GLN A 15 28.12 -41.02 36.52
CA GLN A 15 26.68 -40.70 36.48
C GLN A 15 26.38 -39.18 36.52
N VAL A 16 27.36 -38.35 36.87
CA VAL A 16 27.20 -36.89 37.03
C VAL A 16 27.69 -36.10 35.81
N ILE A 17 28.49 -36.70 34.93
CA ILE A 17 29.04 -36.05 33.74
C ILE A 17 28.32 -36.59 32.50
N PRO A 18 27.51 -35.76 31.81
CA PRO A 18 26.88 -36.16 30.55
C PRO A 18 27.92 -36.60 29.53
N SER A 19 27.63 -37.65 28.79
CA SER A 19 28.49 -38.09 27.69
C SER A 19 28.48 -37.07 26.55
N GLU A 20 29.57 -37.00 25.76
CA GLU A 20 29.68 -36.05 24.64
C GLU A 20 28.50 -36.17 23.65
N SER A 21 28.00 -37.39 23.40
CA SER A 21 26.85 -37.62 22.52
C SER A 21 25.54 -37.08 23.10
N GLU A 22 25.38 -37.14 24.42
CA GLU A 22 24.20 -36.62 25.12
C GLU A 22 24.18 -35.08 25.11
N ILE A 23 25.35 -34.45 25.25
CA ILE A 23 25.52 -32.99 25.07
C ILE A 23 25.17 -32.57 23.64
N ILE A 24 25.71 -33.27 22.64
CA ILE A 24 25.44 -32.99 21.22
C ILE A 24 23.94 -33.12 20.91
N LYS A 25 23.28 -34.14 21.47
CA LYS A 25 21.84 -34.35 21.27
C LYS A 25 21.01 -33.20 21.85
N GLN A 26 21.31 -32.77 23.08
CA GLN A 26 20.61 -31.64 23.71
C GLN A 26 20.81 -30.35 22.92
N ASP A 27 22.03 -30.07 22.45
CA ASP A 27 22.32 -28.90 21.63
C ASP A 27 21.56 -28.93 20.30
N PHE A 28 21.46 -30.09 19.66
CA PHE A 28 20.69 -30.27 18.44
C PHE A 28 19.20 -30.03 18.67
N GLU A 29 18.62 -30.57 19.74
CA GLU A 29 17.22 -30.36 20.11
C GLU A 29 16.94 -28.88 20.38
N LYS A 30 17.83 -28.20 21.11
CA LYS A 30 17.72 -26.75 21.38
C LYS A 30 17.75 -25.93 20.08
N ARG A 31 18.71 -26.19 19.20
CA ARG A 31 18.81 -25.49 17.90
C ARG A 31 17.60 -25.77 17.02
N SER A 32 17.10 -27.00 17.03
CA SER A 32 15.90 -27.37 16.27
C SER A 32 14.66 -26.61 16.75
N LEU A 33 14.50 -26.47 18.06
CA LEU A 33 13.42 -25.68 18.66
C LEU A 33 13.52 -24.19 18.30
N GLU A 34 14.72 -23.61 18.37
CA GLU A 34 14.97 -22.22 17.99
C GLU A 34 14.67 -21.97 16.49
N LEU A 35 15.08 -22.90 15.63
CA LEU A 35 14.77 -22.84 14.20
C LEU A 35 13.26 -22.96 13.94
N GLY A 36 12.57 -23.87 14.63
CA GLY A 36 11.11 -24.01 14.53
C GLY A 36 10.38 -22.70 14.85
N LYS A 37 10.73 -22.05 15.97
CA LYS A 37 10.17 -20.74 16.35
C LYS A 37 10.45 -19.67 15.31
N LYS A 38 11.65 -19.68 14.70
CA LYS A 38 12.02 -18.70 13.68
C LYS A 38 11.25 -18.93 12.36
N ILE A 39 10.97 -20.18 12.00
CA ILE A 39 10.13 -20.52 10.85
C ILE A 39 8.71 -20.01 11.09
N GLU A 40 8.11 -20.30 12.25
CA GLU A 40 6.75 -19.84 12.59
C GLU A 40 6.63 -18.31 12.51
N GLN A 41 7.58 -17.58 13.09
CA GLN A 41 7.63 -16.12 12.99
C GLN A 41 7.75 -15.60 11.55
N LEU A 42 8.49 -16.31 10.69
CA LEU A 42 8.64 -15.93 9.28
C LEU A 42 7.37 -16.24 8.48
N GLU A 43 6.68 -17.33 8.79
CA GLU A 43 5.40 -17.68 8.17
C GLU A 43 4.31 -16.66 8.51
N GLU A 44 4.23 -16.24 9.77
CA GLU A 44 3.32 -15.19 10.22
C GLU A 44 3.61 -13.86 9.49
N LYS A 45 4.88 -13.43 9.48
CA LYS A 45 5.29 -12.21 8.75
C LYS A 45 4.98 -12.29 7.26
N LYS A 46 5.22 -13.44 6.63
CA LYS A 46 4.90 -13.66 5.21
C LYS A 46 3.39 -13.54 4.97
N MET A 47 2.55 -14.06 5.85
CA MET A 47 1.10 -13.94 5.75
C MET A 47 0.67 -12.47 5.84
N CYS A 48 1.14 -11.74 6.85
CA CYS A 48 0.82 -10.32 7.02
C CYS A 48 1.25 -9.48 5.82
N LEU A 49 2.49 -9.66 5.34
CA LEU A 49 2.97 -8.96 4.14
C LEU A 49 2.17 -9.31 2.89
N GLY A 50 1.68 -10.55 2.77
CA GLY A 50 0.79 -10.95 1.68
C GLY A 50 -0.52 -10.17 1.70
N LEU A 51 -1.14 -10.02 2.88
CA LEU A 51 -2.36 -9.24 3.06
C LEU A 51 -2.14 -7.76 2.73
N ASP A 52 -1.05 -7.16 3.23
CA ASP A 52 -0.71 -5.75 2.93
C ASP A 52 -0.53 -5.51 1.43
N ALA A 53 0.13 -6.45 0.73
CA ALA A 53 0.31 -6.37 -0.71
C ALA A 53 -1.03 -6.40 -1.46
N ASP A 54 -1.97 -7.24 -1.03
CA ASP A 54 -3.31 -7.32 -1.62
C ASP A 54 -4.14 -6.06 -1.33
N ILE A 55 -4.03 -5.48 -0.13
CA ILE A 55 -4.68 -4.20 0.22
C ILE A 55 -4.16 -3.09 -0.70
N HIS A 56 -2.84 -2.90 -0.78
CA HIS A 56 -2.24 -1.88 -1.65
C HIS A 56 -2.64 -2.07 -3.12
N LYS A 57 -2.73 -3.32 -3.59
CA LYS A 57 -3.18 -3.64 -4.95
C LYS A 57 -4.63 -3.24 -5.19
N LEU A 58 -5.52 -3.44 -4.22
CA LEU A 58 -6.92 -3.02 -4.30
C LEU A 58 -7.06 -1.50 -4.29
N GLU A 59 -6.34 -0.81 -3.41
CA GLU A 59 -6.32 0.66 -3.34
C GLU A 59 -5.81 1.28 -4.63
N ALA A 60 -4.70 0.77 -5.17
CA ALA A 60 -4.14 1.24 -6.44
C ALA A 60 -5.13 1.05 -7.61
N LYS A 61 -5.88 -0.06 -7.64
CA LYS A 61 -6.94 -0.28 -8.64
C LYS A 61 -8.08 0.73 -8.49
N LYS A 62 -8.52 1.01 -7.26
CA LYS A 62 -9.57 2.00 -6.99
C LYS A 62 -9.14 3.39 -7.43
N LEU A 63 -7.95 3.82 -7.03
CA LEU A 63 -7.39 5.12 -7.42
C LEU A 63 -7.27 5.28 -8.93
N ARG A 64 -6.86 4.23 -9.67
CA ARG A 64 -6.82 4.28 -11.13
C ARG A 64 -8.21 4.50 -11.75
N LYS A 65 -9.25 3.84 -11.23
CA LYS A 65 -10.62 4.02 -11.72
C LYS A 65 -11.12 5.43 -11.47
N GLU A 66 -10.91 5.95 -10.26
CA GLU A 66 -11.33 7.30 -9.89
C GLU A 66 -10.59 8.37 -10.71
N LYS A 67 -9.28 8.20 -10.91
CA LYS A 67 -8.49 9.08 -11.79
C LYS A 67 -9.05 9.11 -13.21
N ASN A 68 -9.30 7.94 -13.80
CA ASN A 68 -9.78 7.86 -15.18
C ASN A 68 -11.15 8.54 -15.32
N LYS A 69 -12.06 8.34 -14.36
CA LYS A 69 -13.36 9.01 -14.35
C LYS A 69 -13.21 10.54 -14.25
N ALA A 70 -12.37 11.02 -13.34
CA ALA A 70 -12.12 12.46 -13.19
C ALA A 70 -11.53 13.07 -14.46
N GLU A 71 -10.70 12.33 -15.18
CA GLU A 71 -10.11 12.76 -16.46
C GLU A 71 -11.15 12.80 -17.59
N GLU A 72 -12.05 11.81 -17.65
CA GLU A 72 -13.20 11.83 -18.57
C GLU A 72 -14.13 13.02 -18.30
N ASP A 73 -14.51 13.23 -17.04
CA ASP A 73 -15.36 14.35 -16.61
C ASP A 73 -14.72 15.70 -16.95
N PHE A 74 -13.41 15.85 -16.70
CA PHE A 74 -12.66 17.06 -17.05
C PHE A 74 -12.61 17.31 -18.56
N ASN A 75 -12.41 16.26 -19.37
CA ASN A 75 -12.39 16.38 -20.82
C ASN A 75 -13.77 16.75 -21.40
N SER A 76 -14.85 16.22 -20.82
CA SER A 76 -16.22 16.63 -21.15
C SER A 76 -16.43 18.12 -20.83
N LEU A 77 -16.12 18.52 -19.59
CA LEU A 77 -16.28 19.91 -19.14
C LEU A 77 -15.48 20.89 -20.00
N LYS A 78 -14.23 20.53 -20.35
CA LYS A 78 -13.40 21.32 -21.26
C LYS A 78 -14.03 21.50 -22.64
N THR A 79 -14.70 20.47 -23.14
CA THR A 79 -15.42 20.50 -24.42
C THR A 79 -16.65 21.40 -24.33
N ASP A 80 -17.45 21.26 -23.28
CA ASP A 80 -18.66 22.07 -23.07
C ASP A 80 -18.33 23.54 -22.84
N TYR A 81 -17.27 23.82 -22.08
CA TYR A 81 -16.77 25.18 -21.91
C TYR A 81 -16.34 25.82 -23.24
N LYS A 82 -15.62 25.08 -24.10
CA LYS A 82 -15.24 25.58 -25.43
C LYS A 82 -16.47 25.88 -26.28
N LYS A 83 -17.48 25.01 -26.28
CA LYS A 83 -18.75 25.24 -26.99
C LYS A 83 -19.45 26.48 -26.46
N LEU A 84 -19.60 26.60 -25.14
CA LEU A 84 -20.23 27.76 -24.50
C LEU A 84 -19.52 29.07 -24.89
N ARG A 85 -18.19 29.09 -24.82
CA ARG A 85 -17.40 30.26 -25.22
C ARG A 85 -17.61 30.64 -26.69
N LEU A 86 -17.70 29.66 -27.58
CA LEU A 86 -18.02 29.89 -28.99
C LEU A 86 -19.43 30.44 -29.15
N SER A 87 -20.42 29.87 -28.47
CA SER A 87 -21.81 30.36 -28.50
C SER A 87 -21.93 31.80 -28.01
N ILE A 88 -21.25 32.18 -26.92
CA ILE A 88 -21.22 33.56 -26.42
C ILE A 88 -20.64 34.52 -27.47
N ARG A 89 -19.59 34.11 -28.18
CA ARG A 89 -18.99 34.90 -29.26
C ARG A 89 -19.95 35.04 -30.44
N THR A 90 -20.58 33.95 -30.88
CA THR A 90 -21.50 33.94 -32.03
C THR A 90 -22.78 34.73 -31.75
N ALA A 91 -23.33 34.65 -30.54
CA ALA A 91 -24.51 35.41 -30.14
C ALA A 91 -24.23 36.91 -29.92
N GLY A 92 -22.99 37.38 -30.07
CA GLY A 92 -22.60 38.76 -29.80
C GLY A 92 -22.64 39.15 -28.31
N LEU A 93 -22.90 38.19 -27.43
CA LEU A 93 -22.96 38.38 -25.97
C LEU A 93 -21.58 38.61 -25.34
N GLY A 94 -20.50 38.39 -26.11
CA GLY A 94 -19.14 38.76 -25.71
C GLY A 94 -18.82 40.26 -25.83
N LYS A 95 -19.74 41.08 -26.36
CA LYS A 95 -19.59 42.54 -26.39
C LYS A 95 -19.73 43.12 -24.98
N MET A 96 -18.91 44.13 -24.67
CA MET A 96 -19.06 44.88 -23.42
C MET A 96 -20.37 45.67 -23.43
N SER A 97 -20.99 45.85 -22.26
CA SER A 97 -22.28 46.54 -22.10
C SER A 97 -22.31 47.95 -22.71
N GLU A 98 -21.15 48.61 -22.80
CA GLU A 98 -20.98 49.91 -23.45
C GLU A 98 -21.15 49.83 -24.99
N GLN A 99 -20.63 48.78 -25.63
CA GLN A 99 -20.80 48.56 -27.07
C GLN A 99 -22.27 48.33 -27.41
N TRP A 100 -23.00 47.59 -26.57
CA TRP A 100 -24.45 47.41 -26.69
C TRP A 100 -25.22 48.73 -26.55
N ARG A 101 -24.85 49.57 -25.58
CA ARG A 101 -25.48 50.89 -25.39
C ARG A 101 -25.24 51.83 -26.57
N GLN A 102 -24.06 51.75 -27.19
CA GLN A 102 -23.73 52.58 -28.35
C GLN A 102 -24.49 52.15 -29.60
N GLU A 103 -24.55 50.86 -29.91
CA GLU A 103 -25.37 50.34 -31.04
C GLU A 103 -26.85 50.71 -30.89
N ILE A 104 -27.42 50.61 -29.68
CA ILE A 104 -28.81 51.02 -29.43
C ILE A 104 -29.02 52.53 -29.67
N LYS A 105 -28.03 53.37 -29.32
CA LYS A 105 -28.10 54.82 -29.58
C LYS A 105 -28.04 55.12 -31.07
N GLU A 106 -27.10 54.50 -31.79
CA GLU A 106 -26.93 54.67 -33.24
C GLU A 106 -28.16 54.20 -34.01
N GLU A 107 -28.79 53.10 -33.60
CA GLU A 107 -30.00 52.58 -34.24
C GLU A 107 -31.22 53.47 -33.98
N LYS A 108 -31.35 54.04 -32.77
CA LYS A 108 -32.40 55.02 -32.46
C LYS A 108 -32.29 56.28 -33.31
N THR A 109 -31.07 56.77 -33.56
CA THR A 109 -30.85 57.96 -34.39
C THR A 109 -31.07 57.73 -35.90
N LYS A 110 -31.21 56.49 -36.36
CA LYS A 110 -31.51 56.16 -37.77
C LYS A 110 -33.02 56.08 -38.06
N VAL A 111 -33.85 56.04 -37.03
CA VAL A 111 -35.31 55.92 -37.15
C VAL A 111 -36.01 57.29 -37.06
N ASP A 112 -35.28 58.33 -36.63
CA ASP A 112 -35.69 59.74 -36.71
C ASP A 112 -35.32 60.36 -38.07
#